data_AF-A0A7J7ICZ2-F1
#
_entry.id   AF-A0A7J7ICZ2-F1
#
_cell.length_a   1.000
_cell.length_b   1.000
_cell.length_c   1.000
_cell.angle_alpha   90.00
_cell.angle_beta   90.00
_cell.angle_gamma   90.00
#
_symmetry.space_group_name_H-M   'P 1'
#
loop_
_entity.id
_entity.type
_entity.pdbx_description
1 polymer ?
#
loop_
_entity_poly.entity_id
_entity_poly.type
_entity_poly.pdbx_seq_one_letter_code
_entity_poly.pdbx_strand_id
1 'polypeptide(L)'
;MRSGAQPFSLILGSSSRTRQQLLKELGYEFVVMRPDIDEEAIRHPDAERLVRLLGHAKADALLAHLGDRSRLDEQRAEGKPLLLITGDQVVVHEGRILEKPQDATEARRFISSYR
;
A
#
# COMPACT_ATOMS: atom_id res chain seq x y z
N MET A 1 -2.48 16.51 21.08
CA MET A 1 -1.60 16.11 19.96
C MET A 1 -0.36 15.48 20.56
N ARG A 2 0.00 14.23 20.20
CA ARG A 2 1.23 13.61 20.68
C ARG A 2 2.42 14.31 20.01
N SER A 3 2.95 15.32 20.69
CA SER A 3 4.15 16.06 20.33
C SER A 3 5.38 15.27 20.76
N GLY A 4 5.70 14.22 20.01
CA GLY A 4 6.95 13.47 20.17
C GLY A 4 7.53 13.23 18.78
N ALA A 5 8.81 13.55 18.60
CA ALA A 5 9.50 13.26 17.36
C ALA A 5 9.41 11.76 17.05
N GLN A 6 9.00 11.41 15.84
CA GLN A 6 8.85 10.00 15.44
C GLN A 6 10.19 9.27 15.53
N PRO A 7 10.26 8.06 16.11
CA PRO A 7 11.51 7.32 16.28
C PRO A 7 12.01 6.68 14.97
N PHE A 8 11.30 6.86 13.85
CA PHE A 8 11.62 6.36 12.52
C PHE A 8 11.24 7.38 11.45
N SER A 9 11.86 7.28 10.27
CA SER A 9 11.32 7.84 9.02
C SER A 9 10.27 6.87 8.46
N LEU A 10 9.09 7.35 8.09
CA LEU A 10 8.01 6.53 7.56
C LEU A 10 7.84 6.74 6.05
N ILE A 11 7.81 5.65 5.30
CA ILE A 11 7.40 5.61 3.89
C ILE A 11 6.10 4.83 3.77
N LEU A 12 5.09 5.46 3.18
CA LEU A 12 3.89 4.78 2.71
C LEU A 12 4.08 4.36 1.25
N GLY A 13 4.28 3.06 1.03
CA GLY A 13 4.40 2.41 -0.27
C GLY A 13 3.06 2.21 -0.98
N SER A 14 2.17 3.21 -0.97
CA SER A 14 0.81 3.11 -1.49
C SER A 14 0.29 4.45 -2.00
N SER A 15 -0.36 4.43 -3.18
CA SER A 15 -1.05 5.59 -3.76
C SER A 15 -2.46 5.84 -3.20
N SER A 16 -2.98 4.96 -2.34
CA SER A 16 -4.33 5.09 -1.75
C SER A 16 -4.48 6.36 -0.91
N ARG A 17 -5.41 7.24 -1.31
CA ARG A 17 -5.78 8.44 -0.55
C ARG A 17 -6.31 8.11 0.85
N THR A 18 -7.08 7.03 0.98
CA THR A 18 -7.62 6.59 2.28
C THR A 18 -6.52 6.17 3.24
N ARG A 19 -5.51 5.43 2.77
CA ARG A 19 -4.36 5.05 3.63
C ARG A 19 -3.52 6.25 4.04
N GLN A 20 -3.33 7.21 3.13
CA GLN A 20 -2.67 8.48 3.46
C GLN A 20 -3.44 9.26 4.51
N GLN A 21 -4.76 9.35 4.38
CA GLN A 21 -5.62 10.05 5.33
C GLN A 21 -5.56 9.38 6.71
N LEU A 22 -5.63 8.04 6.76
CA LEU A 22 -5.53 7.29 8.01
C LEU A 22 -4.22 7.56 8.75
N LEU A 23 -3.07 7.51 8.06
CA LEU A 23 -1.77 7.81 8.69
C LEU A 23 -1.68 9.25 9.19
N LYS A 24 -2.25 10.21 8.46
CA LYS A 24 -2.33 11.62 8.89
C LYS A 24 -3.19 11.78 10.14
N GLU A 25 -4.35 11.14 10.19
CA GLU A 25 -5.24 11.15 11.37
C GLU A 25 -4.60 10.53 12.61
N LEU A 26 -3.76 9.51 12.41
CA LEU A 26 -2.94 8.91 13.47
C LEU A 26 -1.75 9.80 13.89
N GLY A 27 -1.52 10.92 13.20
CA GLY A 27 -0.46 11.89 13.53
C GLY A 27 0.92 11.55 12.98
N TYR A 28 1.00 10.70 11.95
CA TYR A 28 2.26 10.37 11.30
C TYR A 28 2.63 11.35 10.20
N GLU A 29 3.94 11.57 10.06
CA GLU A 29 4.58 12.28 8.97
C GLU A 29 5.26 11.21 8.13
N PHE A 30 5.05 11.24 6.82
CA PHE A 30 5.52 10.19 5.94
C PHE A 30 5.73 10.69 4.53
N VAL A 31 6.58 9.98 3.80
CA VAL A 31 6.76 10.14 2.36
C VAL A 31 5.94 9.08 1.64
N VAL A 32 5.30 9.46 0.53
CA VAL A 32 4.58 8.51 -0.32
C VAL A 32 5.49 8.04 -1.43
N MET A 33 5.69 6.73 -1.54
CA MET A 33 6.35 6.11 -2.69
C MET A 33 5.36 5.17 -3.37
N ARG A 34 5.33 5.21 -4.70
CA ARG A 34 4.43 4.37 -5.49
C ARG A 34 5.21 3.15 -5.99
N PRO A 35 4.78 1.93 -5.67
CA PRO A 35 5.37 0.74 -6.26
C PRO A 35 5.07 0.74 -7.76
N ASP A 36 6.07 0.45 -8.57
CA ASP A 36 5.95 0.25 -10.01
C ASP A 36 5.93 -1.26 -10.28
N ILE A 37 4.75 -1.86 -10.20
CA ILE A 37 4.56 -3.30 -10.42
C ILE A 37 3.33 -3.55 -11.30
N ASP A 38 3.40 -4.61 -12.08
CA ASP A 38 2.24 -5.18 -12.76
C ASP A 38 1.45 -6.05 -11.77
N GLU A 39 0.47 -5.45 -11.09
CA GLU A 39 -0.41 -6.15 -10.16
C GLU A 39 -1.24 -7.24 -10.88
N GLU A 40 -1.44 -7.14 -12.20
CA GLU A 40 -2.26 -8.09 -12.96
C GLU A 40 -1.57 -9.44 -13.17
N ALA A 41 -0.24 -9.44 -13.22
CA ALA A 41 0.58 -10.65 -13.33
C ALA A 41 0.58 -11.51 -12.05
N ILE A 42 0.19 -10.94 -10.90
CA ILE A 42 0.18 -11.64 -9.61
C ILE A 42 -1.25 -12.11 -9.32
N ARG A 43 -1.48 -13.42 -9.39
CA ARG A 43 -2.80 -14.01 -9.20
C ARG A 43 -2.74 -15.19 -8.25
N HIS A 44 -3.75 -15.29 -7.39
CA HIS A 44 -3.93 -16.43 -6.49
C HIS A 44 -5.43 -16.59 -6.19
N PRO A 45 -5.99 -17.82 -6.17
CA PRO A 45 -7.42 -18.03 -5.95
C PRO A 45 -7.87 -17.77 -4.51
N ASP A 46 -6.96 -17.94 -3.54
CA ASP A 46 -7.19 -17.53 -2.15
C ASP A 46 -6.87 -16.03 -1.98
N ALA A 47 -7.86 -15.29 -1.48
CA ALA A 47 -7.81 -13.84 -1.35
C ALA A 47 -6.77 -13.36 -0.33
N GLU A 48 -6.62 -14.08 0.79
CA GLU A 48 -5.66 -13.72 1.83
C GLU A 48 -4.22 -13.85 1.30
N ARG A 49 -3.94 -14.95 0.59
CA ARG A 49 -2.66 -15.17 -0.05
C ARG A 49 -2.41 -14.18 -1.19
N LEU A 50 -3.44 -13.83 -1.98
CA LEU A 50 -3.33 -12.82 -3.03
C LEU A 50 -2.86 -11.48 -2.46
N VAL A 51 -3.54 -10.93 -1.44
CA VAL A 51 -3.19 -9.62 -0.89
C VAL A 51 -1.82 -9.62 -0.20
N ARG A 52 -1.41 -10.74 0.41
CA ARG A 52 -0.06 -10.90 0.95
C ARG A 52 1.00 -10.88 -0.16
N LEU A 53 0.79 -11.62 -1.24
CA LEU A 53 1.69 -11.64 -2.41
C LEU A 53 1.84 -10.24 -3.02
N LEU A 54 0.73 -9.53 -3.22
CA LEU A 54 0.74 -8.15 -3.72
C LEU A 54 1.45 -7.20 -2.75
N GLY A 55 1.21 -7.32 -1.44
CA GLY A 55 1.88 -6.53 -0.42
C GLY A 55 3.40 -6.72 -0.43
N HIS A 56 3.87 -7.97 -0.54
CA HIS A 56 5.29 -8.29 -0.66
C HIS A 56 5.91 -7.80 -1.97
N ALA A 57 5.26 -8.03 -3.11
CA ALA A 57 5.75 -7.56 -4.40
C ALA A 57 5.92 -6.02 -4.44
N LYS A 58 4.98 -5.28 -3.83
CA LYS A 58 5.09 -3.81 -3.68
C LYS A 58 6.30 -3.43 -2.84
N ALA A 59 6.59 -4.18 -1.76
CA ALA A 59 7.76 -3.93 -0.93
C ALA A 59 9.05 -4.23 -1.68
N ASP A 60 9.15 -5.37 -2.36
CA ASP A 60 10.32 -5.79 -3.11
C ASP A 60 10.68 -4.79 -4.22
N ALA A 61 9.68 -4.31 -4.97
CA ALA A 61 9.89 -3.31 -6.01
C ALA A 61 10.39 -1.96 -5.45
N LEU A 62 9.83 -1.52 -4.31
CA LEU A 62 10.27 -0.29 -3.65
C LEU A 62 11.67 -0.44 -3.04
N LEU A 63 11.98 -1.59 -2.45
CA LEU A 63 13.29 -1.88 -1.89
C LEU A 63 14.37 -1.97 -2.98
N ALA A 64 14.06 -2.54 -4.14
CA ALA A 64 14.96 -2.54 -5.30
C ALA A 64 15.27 -1.10 -5.77
N HIS A 65 14.26 -0.23 -5.77
CA HIS A 65 14.43 1.19 -6.09
C HIS A 65 15.22 1.97 -5.03
N LEU A 66 15.07 1.59 -3.76
CA LEU A 66 15.77 2.16 -2.61
C LEU A 66 17.18 1.58 -2.42
N GLY A 67 17.53 0.46 -3.07
CA GLY A 67 18.83 -0.21 -2.93
C GLY A 67 20.04 0.65 -3.30
N ASP A 68 19.82 1.76 -4.01
CA ASP A 68 20.78 2.85 -4.11
C ASP A 68 20.86 3.59 -2.76
N ARG A 69 21.89 3.27 -1.95
CA ARG A 69 22.08 3.80 -0.58
C ARG A 69 21.95 5.32 -0.50
N SER A 70 22.31 6.04 -1.56
CA SER A 70 22.16 7.50 -1.63
C SER A 70 20.71 7.96 -1.40
N ARG A 71 19.73 7.27 -2.01
CA ARG A 71 18.31 7.61 -1.90
C ARG A 71 17.71 7.20 -0.57
N LEU A 72 18.22 6.14 0.05
CA LEU A 72 17.81 5.75 1.41
C LEU A 72 18.23 6.79 2.44
N ASP A 73 19.45 7.33 2.29
CA ASP A 73 19.99 8.32 3.21
C ASP A 73 19.27 9.67 3.06
N GLU A 74 18.87 10.07 1.84
CA GLU A 74 18.02 11.25 1.61
C GLU A 74 16.65 11.18 2.30
N GLN A 75 16.07 9.98 2.41
CA GLN A 75 14.75 9.77 3.01
C GLN A 75 14.81 9.53 4.53
N ARG A 76 16.02 9.34 5.08
CA ARG A 76 16.24 9.14 6.52
C ARG A 76 16.51 10.49 7.18
N ALA A 77 15.72 10.82 8.19
CA ALA A 77 16.17 11.81 9.16
C ALA A 77 17.38 11.25 9.92
N GLU A 78 18.37 12.10 10.21
CA GLU A 78 19.67 11.72 10.78
C GLU A 78 19.54 10.66 11.88
N GLY A 79 20.15 9.48 11.65
CA GLY A 79 20.23 8.38 12.60
C GLY A 79 18.95 7.56 12.81
N LYS A 80 17.83 7.87 12.14
CA LYS A 80 16.57 7.15 12.36
C LYS A 80 16.44 5.88 11.48
N PRO A 81 15.88 4.78 12.02
CA PRO A 81 15.46 3.65 11.21
C PRO A 81 14.38 4.06 10.20
N LEU A 82 14.33 3.36 9.07
CA LEU A 82 13.32 3.55 8.04
C LEU A 82 12.25 2.47 8.17
N LEU A 83 10.99 2.87 8.20
CA LEU A 83 9.83 1.98 8.18
C LEU A 83 9.11 2.14 6.84
N LEU A 84 9.05 1.07 6.06
CA LEU A 84 8.26 0.99 4.82
C LEU A 84 6.96 0.22 5.11
N ILE A 85 5.81 0.82 4.80
CA ILE A 85 4.51 0.17 4.88
C ILE A 85 3.96 -0.03 3.47
N THR A 86 3.75 -1.29 3.08
CA THR A 86 3.01 -1.68 1.88
C THR A 86 1.78 -2.49 2.29
N GLY A 87 0.84 -2.65 1.36
CA GLY A 87 -0.32 -3.47 1.60
C GLY A 87 -1.29 -3.43 0.44
N ASP A 88 -2.09 -4.48 0.37
CA ASP A 88 -3.14 -4.62 -0.62
C ASP A 88 -4.48 -5.02 0.02
N GLN A 89 -5.57 -4.86 -0.72
CA GLN A 89 -6.91 -5.13 -0.23
C GLN A 89 -7.84 -5.46 -1.39
N VAL A 90 -8.59 -6.54 -1.22
CA VAL A 90 -9.67 -6.97 -2.12
C VAL A 90 -10.95 -7.17 -1.33
N VAL A 91 -12.09 -7.23 -2.03
CA VAL A 91 -13.37 -7.66 -1.47
C VAL A 91 -13.60 -9.12 -1.87
N VAL A 92 -14.13 -9.92 -0.95
CA VAL A 92 -14.64 -11.27 -1.29
C VAL A 92 -16.16 -11.25 -1.18
N HIS A 93 -16.83 -11.59 -2.27
CA HIS A 93 -18.29 -11.62 -2.32
C HIS A 93 -18.74 -12.83 -3.14
N GLU A 94 -19.62 -13.66 -2.57
CA GLU A 94 -20.10 -14.91 -3.19
C GLU A 94 -18.96 -15.83 -3.69
N GLY A 95 -17.87 -15.92 -2.93
CA GLY A 95 -16.70 -16.73 -3.29
C GLY A 95 -15.84 -16.14 -4.42
N ARG A 96 -16.11 -14.91 -4.86
CA ARG A 96 -15.33 -14.20 -5.88
C ARG A 96 -14.50 -13.09 -5.27
N ILE A 97 -13.27 -12.95 -5.74
CA ILE A 97 -12.40 -11.83 -5.45
C ILE A 97 -12.81 -10.67 -6.37
N LEU A 98 -13.16 -9.53 -5.77
CA LEU A 98 -13.47 -8.29 -6.44
C LEU A 98 -12.34 -7.28 -6.15
N GLU A 99 -11.65 -6.87 -7.20
CA GLU A 99 -10.68 -5.77 -7.17
C GLU A 99 -11.39 -4.43 -7.44
N LYS A 100 -10.62 -3.38 -7.76
CA LYS A 100 -11.23 -2.10 -8.15
C LYS A 100 -12.01 -2.31 -9.45
N PRO A 101 -13.24 -1.78 -9.53
CA PRO A 101 -14.00 -1.86 -10.78
C PRO A 101 -13.24 -1.10 -11.88
N GLN A 102 -13.21 -1.69 -13.07
CA GLN A 102 -12.56 -1.10 -14.25
C GLN A 102 -13.33 0.12 -14.77
N ASP A 103 -14.65 0.13 -14.57
CA ASP A 103 -15.53 1.21 -15.02
C ASP A 103 -16.77 1.40 -14.11
N ALA A 104 -17.58 2.41 -14.45
CA ALA A 104 -18.80 2.75 -13.71
C ALA A 104 -19.89 1.67 -13.83
N THR A 105 -19.91 0.90 -14.91
CA THR A 105 -20.89 -0.18 -15.14
C THR A 105 -20.58 -1.34 -14.20
N GLU A 106 -19.33 -1.75 -14.12
CA GLU A 106 -18.85 -2.76 -13.19
C GLU A 106 -19.03 -2.31 -11.73
N ALA A 107 -18.73 -1.05 -11.42
CA ALA A 107 -18.97 -0.51 -10.08
C ALA A 107 -20.45 -0.63 -9.67
N ARG A 108 -21.39 -0.30 -10.57
CA ARG A 108 -22.84 -0.46 -10.32
C ARG A 108 -23.23 -1.93 -10.14
N ARG A 109 -22.61 -2.83 -10.89
CA ARG A 109 -22.82 -4.29 -10.77
C ARG A 109 -22.36 -4.77 -9.39
N PHE A 110 -21.15 -4.41 -8.95
CA PHE A 110 -20.65 -4.76 -7.62
C PHE A 110 -21.56 -4.21 -6.51
N ILE A 111 -21.94 -2.93 -6.58
CA ILE A 111 -22.81 -2.31 -5.55
C ILE A 111 -24.18 -3.01 -5.50
N SER A 112 -24.73 -3.37 -6.66
CA SER A 112 -26.05 -4.01 -6.72
C SER A 112 -26.04 -5.46 -6.25
N SER A 113 -24.90 -6.16 -6.30
CA SER A 113 -24.79 -7.55 -5.83
C SER A 113 -24.71 -7.66 -4.31
N TYR A 114 -24.34 -6.60 -3.59
CA TYR A 114 -24.27 -6.60 -2.11
C TYR A 114 -25.62 -6.54 -1.39
N ARG A 115 -26.73 -6.58 -2.12
CA ARG A 115 -28.09 -6.44 -1.56
C ARG A 115 -28.64 -7.73 -1.00
#